data_AF-K2BU30-F1
#
_entry.id   AF-K2BU30-F1
#
_cell.length_a   1.000
_cell.length_b   1.000
_cell.length_c   1.000
_cell.angle_alpha   90.00
_cell.angle_beta   90.00
_cell.angle_gamma   90.00
#
_symmetry.space_group_name_H-M   'P 1'
#
loop_
_entity.id
_entity.type
_entity.pdbx_description
1 polymer ?
#
loop_
_entity_poly.entity_id
_entity_poly.type
_entity_poly.pdbx_seq_one_letter_code
_entity_poly.pdbx_strand_id
1 'polypeptide(L)'
;MDWTALFSNMEMNSLVPDCYAKWKPFVKGGLAWFLGQLSEERQQAILNDQIALGPFANASLRLESVLRRCPTLHKLGQILARDKRLSAELRQSLQRLESLPPRMSVDQIKAILRRENIDLAGITLGEKPLAEASVAVIMPFTFTDAAGRHIDGVFKIVRPEAEKALEKELELWPDLGQALEKICEELNLPKLEFAGPLSEAALLVADEVRLDREQTHL
;
A
#
# COMPACT_ATOMS: atom_id res chain seq x y z
N MET A 1 -16.98 1.79 15.07
CA MET A 1 -15.80 2.57 15.51
C MET A 1 -15.72 3.84 14.70
N ASP A 2 -15.41 4.99 15.30
CA ASP A 2 -15.27 6.25 14.55
C ASP A 2 -13.85 6.39 13.99
N TRP A 3 -13.66 5.90 12.77
CA TRP A 3 -12.41 6.05 12.04
C TRP A 3 -12.10 7.50 11.67
N THR A 4 -13.10 8.38 11.62
CA THR A 4 -12.85 9.80 11.31
C THR A 4 -12.05 10.47 12.42
N ALA A 5 -12.22 10.07 13.67
CA ALA A 5 -11.45 10.56 14.82
C ALA A 5 -9.95 10.20 14.70
N LEU A 6 -9.62 9.02 14.18
CA LEU A 6 -8.23 8.62 13.93
C LEU A 6 -7.55 9.60 12.97
N PHE A 7 -8.26 10.01 11.92
CA PHE A 7 -7.75 10.92 10.91
C PHE A 7 -7.88 12.41 11.29
N SER A 8 -8.72 12.76 12.28
CA SER A 8 -8.80 14.14 12.80
C SER A 8 -7.46 14.61 13.37
N ASN A 9 -6.69 13.70 13.96
CA ASN A 9 -5.38 13.97 14.55
C ASN A 9 -4.22 13.72 13.58
N MET A 10 -4.49 13.25 12.37
CA MET A 10 -3.50 13.15 11.29
C MET A 10 -3.52 14.46 10.52
N GLU A 11 -2.38 15.14 10.42
CA GLU A 11 -2.18 16.26 9.51
C GLU A 11 -2.38 15.81 8.07
N MET A 12 -3.62 15.91 7.57
CA MET A 12 -3.96 15.62 6.18
C MET A 12 -3.12 16.43 5.18
N ASN A 13 -2.46 17.50 5.63
CA ASN A 13 -1.51 18.30 4.85
C ASN A 13 -0.32 17.46 4.33
N SER A 14 0.05 16.39 5.03
CA SER A 14 1.12 15.49 4.60
C SER A 14 0.72 14.61 3.41
N LEU A 15 -0.58 14.42 3.19
CA LEU A 15 -1.15 13.62 2.10
C LEU A 15 -1.75 14.49 0.99
N VAL A 16 -2.58 15.45 1.38
CA VAL A 16 -3.33 16.36 0.50
C VAL A 16 -2.76 17.77 0.66
N PRO A 17 -2.02 18.27 -0.34
CA PRO A 17 -1.44 19.61 -0.29
C PRO A 17 -2.51 20.70 -0.18
N ASP A 18 -2.10 21.91 0.22
CA ASP A 18 -3.03 23.02 0.45
C ASP A 18 -3.76 23.50 -0.81
N CYS A 19 -3.16 23.31 -2.00
CA CYS A 19 -3.85 23.56 -3.27
C CYS A 19 -5.11 22.67 -3.46
N TYR A 20 -5.23 21.59 -2.69
CA TYR A 20 -6.40 20.70 -2.63
C TYR A 20 -7.10 20.75 -1.26
N ALA A 21 -6.94 21.81 -0.46
CA ALA A 21 -7.49 21.88 0.90
C ALA A 21 -8.99 21.54 0.98
N LYS A 22 -9.79 21.96 -0.01
CA LYS A 22 -11.24 21.64 -0.09
C LYS A 22 -11.55 20.15 -0.18
N TRP A 23 -10.60 19.33 -0.65
CA TRP A 23 -10.75 17.88 -0.79
C TRP A 23 -10.27 17.10 0.44
N LYS A 24 -9.67 17.75 1.45
CA LYS A 24 -9.23 17.07 2.69
C LYS A 24 -10.37 16.31 3.39
N PRO A 25 -11.59 16.87 3.54
CA PRO A 25 -12.71 16.13 4.13
C PRO A 25 -13.15 14.93 3.29
N PHE A 26 -13.09 15.05 1.95
CA PHE A 26 -13.41 13.95 1.03
C PHE A 26 -12.45 12.77 1.20
N VAL A 27 -11.13 13.04 1.19
CA VAL A 27 -10.11 12.00 1.39
C VAL A 27 -10.25 11.36 2.78
N LYS A 28 -10.49 12.17 3.81
CA LYS A 28 -10.71 11.68 5.17
C LYS A 28 -11.94 10.77 5.26
N GLY A 29 -13.06 11.18 4.66
CA GLY A 29 -14.29 10.39 4.62
C GLY A 29 -14.10 9.06 3.90
N GLY A 30 -13.43 9.07 2.74
CA GLY A 30 -13.11 7.86 1.98
C GLY A 30 -12.22 6.89 2.75
N LEU A 31 -11.15 7.39 3.39
CA LEU A 31 -10.28 6.55 4.24
C LEU A 31 -11.04 5.98 5.44
N ALA A 32 -11.85 6.79 6.13
CA ALA A 32 -12.64 6.35 7.27
C ALA A 32 -13.67 5.28 6.88
N TRP A 33 -14.35 5.47 5.75
CA TRP A 33 -15.29 4.48 5.21
C TRP A 33 -14.56 3.18 4.90
N PHE A 34 -13.44 3.24 4.17
CA PHE A 34 -12.68 2.06 3.76
C PHE A 34 -12.20 1.24 4.97
N LEU A 35 -11.60 1.90 5.96
CA LEU A 35 -11.17 1.24 7.20
C LEU A 35 -12.33 0.63 7.97
N GLY A 36 -13.51 1.27 7.93
CA GLY A 36 -14.73 0.77 8.56
C GLY A 36 -15.29 -0.51 7.92
N GLN A 37 -14.96 -0.78 6.66
CA GLN A 37 -15.39 -2.00 5.96
C GLN A 37 -14.43 -3.18 6.11
N LEU A 38 -13.23 -2.96 6.66
CA LEU A 38 -12.29 -4.06 6.89
C LEU A 38 -12.83 -5.03 7.96
N SER A 39 -12.38 -6.28 7.95
CA SER A 39 -12.74 -7.23 9.01
C SER A 39 -12.26 -6.75 10.38
N GLU A 40 -12.95 -7.17 11.45
CA GLU A 40 -12.62 -6.77 12.83
C GLU A 40 -11.15 -7.09 13.20
N GLU A 41 -10.65 -8.26 12.79
CA GLU A 41 -9.25 -8.64 12.98
C GLU A 41 -8.28 -7.62 12.35
N ARG A 42 -8.58 -7.18 11.13
CA ARG A 42 -7.75 -6.20 10.40
C ARG A 42 -7.86 -4.81 11.00
N GLN A 43 -9.06 -4.41 11.40
CA GLN A 43 -9.30 -3.17 12.14
C GLN A 43 -8.45 -3.15 13.43
N GLN A 44 -8.48 -4.23 14.21
CA GLN A 44 -7.71 -4.36 15.44
C GLN A 44 -6.20 -4.33 15.19
N ALA A 45 -5.72 -4.98 14.13
CA ALA A 45 -4.30 -4.92 13.74
C ALA A 45 -3.84 -3.49 13.42
N ILE A 46 -4.66 -2.70 12.72
CA ILE A 46 -4.38 -1.29 12.44
C ILE A 46 -4.34 -0.48 13.74
N LEU A 47 -5.30 -0.68 14.65
CA LEU A 47 -5.32 0.03 15.92
C LEU A 47 -4.11 -0.32 16.80
N ASN A 48 -3.73 -1.60 16.86
CA ASN A 48 -2.56 -2.05 17.59
C ASN A 48 -1.28 -1.36 17.07
N ASP A 49 -1.13 -1.25 15.76
CA ASP A 49 -0.03 -0.50 15.15
C ASP A 49 -0.06 0.98 15.55
N GLN A 50 -1.24 1.63 15.54
CA GLN A 50 -1.40 3.03 15.96
C GLN A 50 -1.04 3.26 17.44
N ILE A 51 -1.33 2.29 18.30
CA ILE A 51 -0.98 2.31 19.72
C ILE A 51 0.54 2.13 19.88
N ALA A 52 1.13 1.16 19.16
CA ALA A 52 2.56 0.86 19.22
C ALA A 52 3.45 2.04 18.79
N LEU A 53 2.95 2.91 17.92
CA LEU A 53 3.62 4.16 17.53
C LEU A 53 3.79 5.15 18.70
N GLY A 54 3.01 5.01 19.77
CA GLY A 54 3.03 5.91 20.92
C GLY A 54 2.40 7.28 20.64
N PRO A 55 2.27 8.15 21.67
CA PRO A 55 1.54 9.41 21.54
C PRO A 55 2.29 10.48 20.72
N PHE A 56 3.62 10.40 20.61
CA PHE A 56 4.46 11.40 19.95
C PHE A 56 4.72 11.12 18.46
N ALA A 57 4.20 10.01 17.92
CA ALA A 57 4.32 9.74 16.49
C ALA A 57 3.61 10.83 15.66
N ASN A 58 4.35 11.37 14.69
CA ASN A 58 3.81 12.37 13.77
C ASN A 58 2.74 11.77 12.83
N ALA A 59 1.95 12.65 12.23
CA ALA A 59 0.85 12.26 11.37
C ALA A 59 1.27 11.42 10.15
N SER A 60 2.41 11.74 9.54
CA SER A 60 2.94 11.00 8.39
C SER A 60 3.23 9.55 8.76
N LEU A 61 3.90 9.33 9.89
CA LEU A 61 4.22 7.98 10.39
C LEU A 61 2.95 7.18 10.73
N ARG A 62 1.93 7.85 11.28
CA ARG A 62 0.63 7.23 11.54
C ARG A 62 -0.06 6.79 10.26
N LEU A 63 -0.11 7.66 9.25
CA LEU A 63 -0.71 7.37 7.95
C LEU A 63 0.05 6.26 7.23
N GLU A 64 1.39 6.31 7.20
CA GLU A 64 2.24 5.26 6.65
C GLU A 64 1.95 3.90 7.29
N SER A 65 1.71 3.86 8.61
CA SER A 65 1.38 2.61 9.29
C SER A 65 -0.01 2.07 8.91
N VAL A 66 -0.98 2.95 8.61
CA VAL A 66 -2.29 2.52 8.07
C VAL A 66 -2.12 1.96 6.65
N LEU A 67 -1.43 2.70 5.78
CA LEU A 67 -1.24 2.32 4.38
C LEU A 67 -0.45 1.02 4.23
N ARG A 68 0.50 0.75 5.14
CA ARG A 68 1.22 -0.53 5.18
C ARG A 68 0.28 -1.72 5.43
N ARG A 69 -0.80 -1.51 6.18
CA ARG A 69 -1.83 -2.52 6.44
C ARG A 69 -2.89 -2.60 5.33
N CYS A 70 -2.90 -1.65 4.39
CA CYS A 70 -3.89 -1.52 3.33
C CYS A 70 -3.24 -1.52 1.93
N PRO A 71 -2.86 -2.69 1.39
CA PRO A 71 -2.11 -2.81 0.13
C PRO A 71 -2.76 -2.10 -1.07
N THR A 72 -4.10 -2.12 -1.17
CA THR A 72 -4.81 -1.47 -2.28
C THR A 72 -4.78 0.05 -2.18
N LEU A 73 -4.86 0.62 -0.97
CA LEU A 73 -4.70 2.07 -0.77
C LEU A 73 -3.28 2.53 -1.11
N HIS A 74 -2.27 1.73 -0.73
CA HIS A 74 -0.89 1.98 -1.13
C HIS A 74 -0.75 1.94 -2.67
N LYS A 75 -1.35 0.93 -3.33
CA LYS A 75 -1.33 0.82 -4.79
C LYS A 75 -2.05 1.97 -5.49
N LEU A 76 -3.21 2.37 -4.98
CA LEU A 76 -3.95 3.54 -5.47
C LEU A 76 -3.10 4.81 -5.35
N GLY A 77 -2.38 4.98 -4.24
CA GLY A 77 -1.41 6.06 -4.07
C GLY A 77 -0.33 6.08 -5.15
N GLN A 78 0.25 4.91 -5.48
CA GLN A 78 1.25 4.75 -6.55
C GLN A 78 0.68 5.10 -7.94
N ILE A 79 -0.55 4.67 -8.23
CA ILE A 79 -1.21 4.98 -9.51
C ILE A 79 -1.43 6.49 -9.64
N LEU A 80 -1.97 7.11 -8.60
CA LEU A 80 -2.24 8.56 -8.56
C LEU A 80 -0.94 9.39 -8.59
N ALA A 81 0.12 8.92 -7.93
CA ALA A 81 1.45 9.56 -7.95
C ALA A 81 2.04 9.73 -9.36
N ARG A 82 1.62 8.90 -10.32
CA ARG A 82 2.08 8.90 -11.71
C ARG A 82 1.17 9.69 -12.65
N ASP A 83 -0.01 10.11 -12.19
CA ASP A 83 -0.98 10.84 -13.03
C ASP A 83 -0.62 12.32 -13.18
N LYS A 84 -0.05 12.67 -14.34
CA LYS A 84 0.40 14.04 -14.67
C LYS A 84 -0.71 15.09 -14.66
N ARG A 85 -1.99 14.70 -14.62
CA ARG A 85 -3.12 15.63 -14.47
C ARG A 85 -3.22 16.19 -13.05
N LEU A 86 -2.66 15.49 -12.06
CA LEU A 86 -2.57 15.95 -10.68
C LEU A 86 -1.41 16.93 -10.49
N SER A 87 -1.57 17.86 -9.54
CA SER A 87 -0.52 18.83 -9.23
C SER A 87 0.78 18.13 -8.84
N ALA A 88 1.92 18.80 -9.09
CA ALA A 88 3.23 18.26 -8.75
C ALA A 88 3.38 17.99 -7.25
N GLU A 89 2.79 18.84 -6.41
CA GLU A 89 2.80 18.73 -4.95
C GLU A 89 2.04 17.48 -4.48
N LEU A 90 0.89 17.19 -5.08
CA LEU A 90 0.11 16.00 -4.72
C LEU A 90 0.83 14.74 -5.17
N ARG A 91 1.38 14.73 -6.38
CA ARG A 91 2.20 13.61 -6.86
C ARG A 91 3.41 13.37 -5.95
N GLN A 92 4.16 14.42 -5.59
CA GLN A 92 5.30 14.29 -4.69
C GLN A 92 4.89 13.77 -3.30
N SER A 93 3.74 14.21 -2.80
CA SER A 93 3.16 13.72 -1.55
C SER A 93 2.88 12.22 -1.59
N LEU A 94 2.22 11.75 -2.65
CA LEU A 94 1.92 10.34 -2.87
C LEU A 94 3.17 9.50 -3.18
N GLN A 95 4.18 10.07 -3.86
CA GLN A 95 5.45 9.42 -4.15
C GLN A 95 6.21 9.01 -2.88
N ARG A 96 6.11 9.82 -1.80
CA ARG A 96 6.70 9.45 -0.50
C ARG A 96 6.13 8.15 0.07
N LEU A 97 4.92 7.79 -0.35
CA LEU A 97 4.25 6.56 0.10
C LEU A 97 4.72 5.32 -0.69
N GLU A 98 5.37 5.48 -1.85
CA GLU A 98 5.71 4.35 -2.73
C GLU A 98 6.84 3.46 -2.21
N SER A 99 7.70 3.98 -1.34
CA SER A 99 8.87 3.27 -0.80
C SER A 99 8.87 3.34 0.71
N LEU A 100 8.16 2.39 1.32
CA LEU A 100 8.15 2.25 2.77
C LEU A 100 9.40 1.47 3.22
N PRO A 101 10.04 1.85 4.34
CA PRO A 101 11.13 1.07 4.92
C PRO A 101 10.66 -0.36 5.20
N PRO A 102 11.48 -1.39 4.94
CA PRO A 102 11.09 -2.77 5.18
C PRO A 102 10.99 -3.07 6.67
N ARG A 103 9.93 -3.79 7.06
CA ARG A 103 9.76 -4.26 8.45
C ARG A 103 10.04 -5.74 8.63
N MET A 104 10.09 -6.52 7.55
CA MET A 104 10.36 -7.95 7.63
C MET A 104 11.82 -8.22 7.96
N SER A 105 12.05 -9.17 8.87
CA SER A 105 13.39 -9.70 9.13
C SER A 105 13.81 -10.68 8.02
N VAL A 106 15.13 -10.89 7.90
CA VAL A 106 15.69 -11.89 6.98
C VAL A 106 15.19 -13.30 7.32
N ASP A 107 14.93 -13.60 8.60
CA ASP A 107 14.42 -14.92 9.01
C ASP A 107 12.98 -15.15 8.57
N GLN A 108 12.13 -14.11 8.63
CA GLN A 108 10.77 -14.18 8.09
C GLN A 108 10.80 -14.39 6.57
N ILE A 109 11.72 -13.71 5.86
CA ILE A 109 11.94 -13.90 4.43
C ILE A 109 12.39 -15.33 4.12
N LYS A 110 13.38 -15.86 4.86
CA LYS A 110 13.83 -17.26 4.70
C LYS A 110 12.70 -18.25 4.95
N ALA A 111 11.81 -17.99 5.90
CA ALA A 111 10.65 -18.83 6.14
C ALA A 111 9.68 -18.85 4.94
N ILE A 112 9.45 -17.70 4.29
CA ILE A 112 8.65 -17.65 3.05
C ILE A 112 9.34 -18.43 1.93
N LEU A 113 10.62 -18.16 1.67
CA LEU A 113 11.38 -18.84 0.60
C LEU A 113 11.38 -20.37 0.76
N ARG A 114 11.51 -20.87 2.00
CA ARG A 114 11.40 -22.30 2.32
C ARG A 114 10.00 -22.85 2.06
N ARG A 115 8.96 -22.11 2.43
CA ARG A 115 7.57 -22.51 2.19
C ARG A 115 7.26 -22.64 0.70
N GLU A 116 7.83 -21.74 -0.10
CA GLU A 116 7.73 -21.74 -1.57
C GLU A 116 8.71 -22.74 -2.24
N ASN A 117 9.43 -23.57 -1.46
CA ASN A 117 10.41 -24.55 -1.93
C ASN A 117 11.51 -23.95 -2.85
N ILE A 118 11.92 -22.71 -2.58
CA ILE A 118 13.03 -22.08 -3.32
C ILE A 118 14.36 -22.62 -2.79
N ASP A 119 15.14 -23.23 -3.67
CA ASP A 119 16.52 -23.64 -3.37
C ASP A 119 17.43 -22.41 -3.33
N LEU A 120 18.17 -22.27 -2.24
CA LEU A 120 19.13 -21.18 -2.02
C LEU A 120 20.59 -21.65 -2.17
N ALA A 121 20.83 -22.86 -2.70
CA ALA A 121 22.17 -23.34 -2.99
C ALA A 121 22.92 -22.36 -3.91
N GLY A 122 24.08 -21.90 -3.46
CA GLY A 122 24.90 -20.92 -4.19
C GLY A 122 24.38 -19.47 -4.13
N ILE A 123 23.30 -19.22 -3.38
CA ILE A 123 22.69 -17.90 -3.20
C ILE A 123 22.99 -17.39 -1.78
N THR A 124 23.59 -16.21 -1.70
CA THR A 124 23.81 -15.49 -0.44
C THR A 124 22.85 -14.31 -0.36
N LEU A 125 21.93 -14.33 0.59
CA LEU A 125 21.05 -13.19 0.86
C LEU A 125 21.85 -12.06 1.52
N GLY A 126 21.51 -10.80 1.22
CA GLY A 126 22.08 -9.65 1.90
C GLY A 126 21.67 -9.56 3.38
N GLU A 127 22.21 -8.57 4.09
CA GLU A 127 22.00 -8.43 5.54
C GLU A 127 20.58 -7.98 5.92
N LYS A 128 19.94 -7.20 5.05
CA LYS A 128 18.61 -6.64 5.27
C LYS A 128 17.87 -6.44 3.95
N PRO A 129 16.52 -6.41 3.97
CA PRO A 129 15.77 -6.04 2.79
C PRO A 129 16.02 -4.58 2.41
N LEU A 130 15.86 -4.27 1.12
CA LEU A 130 16.06 -2.92 0.58
C LEU A 130 14.81 -2.06 0.71
N ALA A 131 13.64 -2.65 0.44
CA ALA A 131 12.39 -1.92 0.35
C ALA A 131 11.18 -2.83 0.59
N GLU A 132 10.06 -2.21 0.96
CA GLU A 132 8.75 -2.85 1.01
C GLU A 132 7.80 -2.14 0.05
N ALA A 133 7.31 -2.91 -0.93
CA ALA A 133 6.25 -2.51 -1.84
C ALA A 133 4.87 -2.91 -1.30
N SER A 134 3.81 -2.56 -2.03
CA SER A 134 2.40 -2.80 -1.66
C SER A 134 2.14 -4.23 -1.16
N VAL A 135 2.61 -5.24 -1.88
CA VAL A 135 2.47 -6.66 -1.51
C VAL A 135 3.78 -7.41 -1.32
N ALA A 136 4.91 -6.83 -1.73
CA ALA A 136 6.18 -7.55 -1.80
C ALA A 136 7.28 -6.88 -0.98
N VAL A 137 8.25 -7.67 -0.53
CA VAL A 137 9.52 -7.20 0.04
C VAL A 137 10.65 -7.46 -0.93
N ILE A 138 11.58 -6.52 -1.04
CA ILE A 138 12.74 -6.60 -1.93
C ILE A 138 13.96 -7.03 -1.12
N MET A 139 14.46 -8.23 -1.37
CA MET A 139 15.61 -8.81 -0.68
C MET A 139 16.81 -8.93 -1.63
N PRO A 140 17.94 -8.26 -1.36
CA PRO A 140 19.12 -8.38 -2.20
C PRO A 140 19.74 -9.77 -2.01
N PHE A 141 20.34 -10.30 -3.08
CA PHE A 141 21.12 -11.52 -3.05
C PHE A 141 22.30 -11.44 -4.00
N THR A 142 23.30 -12.27 -3.75
CA THR A 142 24.38 -12.57 -4.68
C THR A 142 24.34 -14.05 -5.01
N PHE A 143 24.65 -14.40 -6.26
CA PHE A 143 24.85 -15.80 -6.64
C PHE A 143 26.06 -15.94 -7.56
N THR A 144 26.70 -17.10 -7.46
CA THR A 144 27.77 -17.49 -8.38
C THR A 144 27.18 -18.49 -9.35
N ASP A 145 27.19 -18.16 -10.64
CA ASP A 145 26.69 -19.08 -11.66
C ASP A 145 27.67 -20.24 -11.93
N ALA A 146 27.25 -21.19 -12.78
CA ALA A 146 28.08 -22.35 -13.13
C ALA A 146 29.40 -21.97 -13.86
N ALA A 147 29.49 -20.76 -14.41
CA ALA A 147 30.70 -20.23 -15.05
C ALA A 147 31.59 -19.44 -14.07
N GLY A 148 31.25 -19.41 -12.78
CA GLY A 148 32.00 -18.68 -11.75
C GLY A 148 31.75 -17.17 -11.74
N ARG A 149 30.74 -16.68 -12.46
CA ARG A 149 30.42 -15.25 -12.48
C ARG A 149 29.59 -14.88 -11.26
N HIS A 150 30.00 -13.80 -10.59
CA HIS A 150 29.20 -13.19 -9.54
C HIS A 150 28.08 -12.34 -10.16
N ILE A 151 26.86 -12.58 -9.71
CA ILE A 151 25.68 -11.85 -10.15
C ILE A 151 24.98 -11.32 -8.91
N ASP A 152 24.76 -10.01 -8.91
CA ASP A 152 23.94 -9.32 -7.92
C ASP A 152 22.50 -9.26 -8.42
N GLY A 153 21.55 -9.56 -7.54
CA GLY A 153 20.14 -9.57 -7.86
C GLY A 153 19.26 -9.17 -6.68
N VAL A 154 17.97 -9.11 -6.93
CA VAL A 154 16.96 -8.93 -5.88
C VAL A 154 15.86 -9.97 -6.03
N PHE A 155 15.45 -10.57 -4.92
CA PHE A 155 14.20 -11.27 -4.84
C PHE A 155 13.08 -10.28 -4.54
N LYS A 156 12.03 -10.29 -5.37
CA LYS A 156 10.73 -9.68 -5.04
C LYS A 156 9.84 -10.77 -4.46
N ILE A 157 9.62 -10.73 -3.15
CA ILE A 157 8.95 -11.80 -2.42
C ILE A 157 7.58 -11.30 -1.99
N VAL A 158 6.51 -11.93 -2.47
CA VAL A 158 5.15 -11.61 -2.05
C VAL A 158 4.94 -12.01 -0.59
N ARG A 159 4.36 -11.08 0.18
CA ARG A 159 3.91 -11.28 1.55
C ARG A 159 2.52 -11.92 1.52
N PRO A 160 2.36 -13.17 1.99
CA PRO A 160 1.10 -13.90 1.88
C PRO A 160 -0.09 -13.18 2.55
N GLU A 161 0.16 -12.49 3.66
CA GLU A 161 -0.84 -11.70 4.36
C GLU A 161 -1.24 -10.43 3.59
N ALA A 162 -0.32 -9.82 2.85
CA ALA A 162 -0.60 -8.63 2.05
C ALA A 162 -1.36 -8.98 0.78
N GLU A 163 -1.06 -10.13 0.15
CA GLU A 163 -1.79 -10.65 -1.00
C GLU A 163 -3.26 -10.94 -0.63
N LYS A 164 -3.49 -11.68 0.45
CA LYS A 164 -4.85 -11.94 0.96
C LYS A 164 -5.61 -10.66 1.34
N ALA A 165 -4.91 -9.71 1.96
CA ALA A 165 -5.51 -8.42 2.27
C ALA A 165 -5.88 -7.65 0.99
N LEU A 166 -5.04 -7.68 -0.04
CA LEU A 166 -5.29 -7.03 -1.31
C LEU A 166 -6.54 -7.59 -1.99
N GLU A 167 -6.68 -8.91 -2.11
CA GLU A 167 -7.85 -9.55 -2.71
C GLU A 167 -9.15 -9.07 -2.04
N LYS A 168 -9.18 -9.11 -0.70
CA LYS A 168 -10.34 -8.70 0.10
C LYS A 168 -10.64 -7.21 0.03
N GLU A 169 -9.61 -6.39 -0.12
CA GLU A 169 -9.79 -4.95 -0.26
C GLU A 169 -10.30 -4.54 -1.64
N LEU A 170 -9.88 -5.24 -2.70
CA LEU A 170 -10.36 -4.96 -4.05
C LEU A 170 -11.86 -5.26 -4.20
N GLU A 171 -12.38 -6.23 -3.46
CA GLU A 171 -13.82 -6.49 -3.34
C GLU A 171 -14.60 -5.25 -2.83
N LEU A 172 -13.94 -4.34 -2.09
CA LEU A 172 -14.55 -3.13 -1.53
C LEU A 172 -14.56 -1.94 -2.50
N TRP A 173 -13.77 -1.96 -3.58
CA TRP A 173 -13.58 -0.80 -4.45
C TRP A 173 -14.84 -0.31 -5.17
N PRO A 174 -15.74 -1.19 -5.66
CA PRO A 174 -17.02 -0.76 -6.24
C PRO A 174 -17.87 0.02 -5.24
N ASP A 175 -17.97 -0.49 -4.00
CA ASP A 175 -18.73 0.15 -2.92
C ASP A 175 -18.05 1.43 -2.41
N LEU A 176 -16.70 1.46 -2.42
CA LEU A 176 -15.92 2.66 -2.15
C LEU A 176 -16.28 3.77 -3.13
N GLY A 177 -16.40 3.46 -4.42
CA GLY A 177 -16.81 4.44 -5.42
C GLY A 177 -18.17 5.06 -5.13
N GLN A 178 -19.17 4.25 -4.80
CA GLN A 178 -20.49 4.74 -4.39
C GLN A 178 -20.42 5.59 -3.11
N ALA A 179 -19.60 5.19 -2.14
CA ALA A 179 -19.40 5.95 -0.92
C ALA A 179 -18.74 7.31 -1.20
N LEU A 180 -17.74 7.37 -2.09
CA LEU A 180 -17.08 8.61 -2.49
C LEU A 180 -18.05 9.56 -3.22
N GLU A 181 -18.90 9.04 -4.08
CA GLU A 181 -19.97 9.80 -4.75
C GLU A 181 -20.91 10.45 -3.72
N LYS A 182 -21.37 9.67 -2.74
CA LYS A 182 -22.20 10.18 -1.64
C LYS A 182 -21.48 11.23 -0.80
N ILE A 183 -20.20 11.02 -0.48
CA ILE A 183 -19.37 12.00 0.25
C ILE A 183 -19.25 13.30 -0.55
N CYS A 184 -19.10 13.23 -1.88
CA CYS A 184 -19.11 14.41 -2.73
C CYS A 184 -20.42 15.20 -2.61
N GLU A 185 -21.57 14.51 -2.60
CA GLU A 185 -22.87 15.15 -2.43
C GLU A 185 -23.00 15.82 -1.05
N GLU A 186 -22.63 15.11 0.03
CA GLU A 186 -22.67 15.62 1.40
C GLU A 186 -21.78 16.85 1.61
N LEU A 187 -20.63 16.88 0.92
CA LEU A 187 -19.66 17.99 0.99
C LEU A 187 -19.92 19.11 -0.04
N ASN A 188 -20.98 19.03 -0.85
CA ASN A 188 -21.24 19.94 -1.98
C ASN A 188 -20.02 20.11 -2.92
N LEU A 189 -19.28 19.01 -3.14
CA LEU A 189 -18.20 18.95 -4.11
C LEU A 189 -18.76 18.65 -5.51
N PRO A 190 -17.98 18.89 -6.58
CA PRO A 190 -18.39 18.49 -7.93
C PRO A 190 -18.81 17.02 -7.96
N LYS A 191 -19.96 16.73 -8.56
CA LYS A 191 -20.40 15.35 -8.80
C LYS A 191 -19.43 14.69 -9.77
N LEU A 192 -18.80 13.63 -9.31
CA LEU A 192 -17.82 12.83 -10.05
C LEU A 192 -18.27 11.38 -9.96
N GLU A 193 -18.15 10.63 -11.04
CA GLU A 193 -18.42 9.20 -11.04
C GLU A 193 -17.12 8.46 -10.67
N PHE A 194 -17.15 7.71 -9.57
CA PHE A 194 -16.01 6.97 -9.05
C PHE A 194 -16.21 5.46 -9.14
N ALA A 195 -17.45 4.97 -9.07
CA ALA A 195 -17.74 3.54 -9.03
C ALA A 195 -17.22 2.78 -10.27
N GLY A 196 -17.47 3.32 -11.47
CA GLY A 196 -16.96 2.74 -12.72
C GLY A 196 -15.43 2.70 -12.78
N PRO A 197 -14.74 3.86 -12.68
CA PRO A 197 -13.28 3.92 -12.72
C PRO A 197 -12.58 3.08 -11.65
N LEU A 198 -13.12 3.02 -10.42
CA LEU A 198 -12.54 2.17 -9.37
C LEU A 198 -12.77 0.68 -9.65
N SER A 199 -13.91 0.30 -10.22
CA SER A 199 -14.14 -1.10 -10.61
C SER A 199 -13.14 -1.56 -11.69
N GLU A 200 -12.89 -0.73 -12.69
CA GLU A 200 -11.87 -1.01 -13.72
C GLU A 200 -10.45 -1.04 -13.12
N ALA A 201 -10.12 -0.09 -12.26
CA ALA A 201 -8.83 -0.05 -11.60
C ALA A 201 -8.61 -1.27 -10.69
N ALA A 202 -9.65 -1.81 -10.05
CA ALA A 202 -9.54 -3.00 -9.22
C ALA A 202 -9.10 -4.22 -10.03
N LEU A 203 -9.62 -4.38 -11.25
CA LEU A 203 -9.21 -5.45 -12.16
C LEU A 203 -7.75 -5.31 -12.58
N LEU A 204 -7.31 -4.09 -12.90
CA LEU A 204 -5.91 -3.82 -13.26
C LEU A 204 -4.95 -4.09 -12.10
N VAL A 205 -5.32 -3.68 -10.88
CA VAL A 205 -4.49 -3.92 -9.69
C VAL A 205 -4.42 -5.41 -9.34
N ALA A 206 -5.53 -6.14 -9.44
CA ALA A 206 -5.53 -7.60 -9.24
C ALA A 206 -4.56 -8.30 -10.20
N ASP A 207 -4.54 -7.85 -11.46
CA ASP A 207 -3.67 -8.41 -12.49
C ASP A 207 -2.18 -8.04 -12.30
N GLU A 208 -1.87 -6.86 -11.78
CA GLU A 208 -0.49 -6.40 -11.56
C GLU A 208 0.21 -7.07 -10.37
N VAL A 209 -0.56 -7.54 -9.39
CA VAL A 209 -0.03 -8.16 -8.15
C VAL A 209 0.45 -9.61 -8.37
N ARG A 210 0.08 -10.20 -9.51
CA ARG A 210 0.47 -11.53 -9.96
C ARG A 210 1.93 -11.53 -10.47
N LEU A 211 2.85 -11.98 -9.62
CA LEU A 211 4.30 -12.03 -9.93
C LEU A 211 4.62 -12.86 -11.19
N ASP A 212 3.85 -13.91 -11.47
CA ASP A 212 3.97 -14.74 -12.68
C ASP A 212 3.76 -13.92 -13.96
N ARG A 213 2.87 -12.93 -13.90
CA ARG A 213 2.62 -12.03 -15.03
C ARG A 213 3.62 -10.88 -15.11
N GLU A 214 4.06 -10.33 -13.98
CA GLU A 214 5.14 -9.32 -13.97
C GLU A 214 6.42 -9.84 -14.62
N GLN A 215 6.80 -11.10 -14.34
CA GLN A 215 8.03 -11.69 -14.90
C GLN A 215 7.96 -11.91 -16.43
N THR A 216 6.75 -12.02 -17.00
CA THR A 216 6.55 -12.13 -18.45
C THR A 216 6.83 -10.80 -19.18
N HIS A 217 6.83 -9.68 -18.45
CA HIS A 217 7.02 -8.33 -18.99
C HIS A 217 8.41 -7.72 -18.65
N LEU A 218 9.33 -8.51 -18.07
CA LEU A 218 10.74 -8.14 -17.80
C LEU A 218 11.66 -8.62 -18.94
#